data_AF-A0A7W1KZR0-F1
#
_entry.id   AF-A0A7W1KZR0-F1
#
_cell.length_a   1.000
_cell.length_b   1.000
_cell.length_c   1.000
_cell.angle_alpha   90.00
_cell.angle_beta   90.00
_cell.angle_gamma   90.00
#
_symmetry.space_group_name_H-M   'P 1'
#
loop_
_entity.id
_entity.type
_entity.pdbx_description
1 polymer ?
#
loop_
_entity_poly.entity_id
_entity_poly.type
_entity_poly.pdbx_seq_one_letter_code
_entity_poly.pdbx_strand_id
1 'polypeptide(L)' 'MSELRWNPLLGEWVATATHRQERTFLPPADFCPLCPTKEGGFPTEVPESAYDIVVFENRFPSLRPKPPAPAVEGSDLYA' A
#
# COMPACT_ATOMS: atom_id res chain seq x y z
N MET A 1 -10.67 0.67 2.63
CA MET A 1 -10.68 -0.51 3.53
C MET A 1 -9.33 -1.21 3.47
N SER A 2 -8.89 -1.82 4.58
CA SER A 2 -7.70 -2.68 4.70
C SER A 2 -7.95 -3.68 5.84
N GLU A 3 -8.00 -4.97 5.53
CA GLU A 3 -8.31 -6.03 6.48
C GLU A 3 -7.74 -7.39 6.06
N LEU A 4 -7.62 -8.32 7.01
CA LEU A 4 -7.29 -9.73 6.76
C LEU A 4 -8.55 -10.58 6.83
N ARG A 5 -8.75 -11.46 5.85
CA ARG A 5 -9.88 -12.41 5.79
C ARG A 5 -9.33 -13.84 5.76
N TRP A 6 -9.91 -14.73 6.55
CA TRP A 6 -9.54 -16.15 6.52
C TRP A 6 -10.19 -16.87 5.34
N ASN A 7 -9.40 -17.61 4.56
CA ASN A 7 -9.87 -18.54 3.55
C ASN A 7 -9.84 -19.97 4.12
N PRO A 8 -11.02 -20.55 4.44
CA PRO A 8 -11.10 -21.84 5.10
C PRO A 8 -10.84 -23.03 4.16
N LEU A 9 -11.02 -22.86 2.85
CA LEU A 9 -10.78 -23.93 1.87
C LEU A 9 -9.27 -24.17 1.67
N LEU A 10 -8.49 -23.10 1.71
CA LEU A 10 -7.03 -23.13 1.54
C LEU A 10 -6.26 -23.07 2.86
N GLY A 11 -6.93 -22.71 3.96
CA GLY A 11 -6.30 -22.58 5.28
C GLY A 11 -5.32 -21.41 5.34
N GLU A 12 -5.66 -20.26 4.74
CA GLU A 12 -4.75 -19.12 4.63
C GLU A 12 -5.42 -17.77 4.89
N TRP A 13 -4.63 -16.78 5.29
CA TRP A 13 -5.07 -15.39 5.44
C TRP A 13 -4.89 -14.61 4.15
N VAL A 14 -5.94 -13.91 3.73
CA VAL A 14 -5.95 -13.06 2.53
C VAL A 14 -6.05 -11.60 2.93
N ALA A 15 -5.07 -10.80 2.49
CA ALA A 15 -5.09 -9.35 2.69
C ALA A 15 -5.97 -8.66 1.64
N THR A 16 -7.00 -7.95 2.11
CA THR A 16 -7.92 -7.16 1.27
C THR A 16 -7.69 -5.68 1.54
N ALA A 17 -7.19 -4.94 0.55
CA ALA A 17 -6.88 -3.52 0.66
C ALA A 17 -7.50 -2.72 -0.50
N THR A 18 -8.83 -2.51 -0.44
CA THR A 18 -9.59 -1.91 -1.55
C THR A 18 -9.13 -0.50 -1.93
N HIS A 19 -8.60 0.26 -0.98
CA HIS A 19 -8.08 1.61 -1.24
C HIS A 19 -6.89 1.61 -2.21
N ARG A 20 -6.23 0.47 -2.43
CA ARG A 20 -5.13 0.34 -3.39
C ARG A 20 -5.59 0.31 -4.85
N GLN A 21 -6.90 0.21 -5.11
CA GLN A 21 -7.45 0.29 -6.47
C GLN A 21 -7.25 1.68 -7.09
N GLU A 22 -7.12 2.72 -6.26
CA GLU A 22 -6.91 4.10 -6.69
C GLU A 22 -5.41 4.45 -6.84
N ARG A 23 -4.51 3.46 -6.71
CA ARG A 23 -3.07 3.70 -6.86
C ARG A 23 -2.75 4.16 -8.28
N THR A 24 -1.76 5.03 -8.39
CA THR A 24 -1.19 5.38 -9.69
C THR A 24 -0.72 4.12 -10.42
N PHE A 25 -1.27 3.87 -11.61
CA PHE A 25 -0.86 2.78 -12.48
C PHE A 25 0.00 3.34 -13.61
N LEU A 26 1.26 2.91 -13.66
CA LEU A 26 2.24 3.31 -14.69
C LEU A 26 2.24 4.82 -14.96
N PRO A 27 2.82 5.63 -14.05
CA PRO A 27 2.91 7.06 -14.28
C PRO A 27 3.68 7.37 -15.57
N PRO A 28 3.49 8.56 -16.16
CA PRO A 28 4.32 9.06 -17.24
C PRO A 28 5.82 8.91 -16.95
N ALA A 29 6.64 8.74 -17.99
CA ALA A 29 8.07 8.45 -17.82
C ALA A 29 8.86 9.55 -17.08
N ASP A 30 8.39 10.80 -17.17
CA ASP A 30 8.92 11.97 -16.46
C ASP A 30 8.45 12.06 -15.00
N PHE A 31 7.51 11.22 -14.57
CA PHE A 31 6.90 11.21 -13.24
C PHE A 31 7.28 9.94 -12.46
N CYS A 32 8.58 9.78 -12.20
CA CYS A 32 9.11 8.70 -11.37
C CYS A 32 8.86 9.00 -9.88
N PRO A 33 7.97 8.28 -9.17
CA PRO A 33 7.66 8.57 -7.77
C PRO A 33 8.78 8.17 -6.79
N LEU A 34 9.72 7.35 -7.25
CA LEU A 34 10.82 6.83 -6.44
C LEU A 34 12.12 7.60 -6.64
N CYS A 35 12.25 8.39 -7.69
CA CYS A 35 13.48 9.10 -8.00
C CYS A 35 13.72 10.26 -7.01
N PRO A 36 14.97 10.74 -6.84
CA PRO A 36 15.26 11.91 -6.03
C PRO A 36 14.42 13.12 -6.44
N THR A 37 13.95 13.88 -5.46
CA THR A 37 13.28 15.16 -5.76
C THR A 37 14.34 16.15 -6.25
N LYS A 38 14.13 16.69 -7.46
CA LYS A 38 15.01 17.71 -8.06
C LYS A 38 14.53 19.10 -7.70
N GLU A 39 15.45 20.05 -7.57
CA GLU A 39 15.12 21.46 -7.36
C GLU A 39 14.22 21.99 -8.49
N GLY A 40 13.09 22.61 -8.15
CA GLY A 40 12.07 23.06 -9.10
C GLY A 40 11.27 21.94 -9.79
N GLY A 41 11.53 20.66 -9.46
CA GLY A 41 10.82 19.50 -9.97
C GLY A 41 9.57 19.14 -9.16
N PHE A 42 8.86 18.11 -9.60
CA PHE A 42 7.72 17.58 -8.87
C PHE A 42 8.18 16.84 -7.58
N PRO A 43 7.49 17.02 -6.44
CA PRO A 43 7.83 16.30 -5.19
C PRO A 43 7.64 14.78 -5.30
N THR A 44 8.67 14.00 -5.01
CA THR A 44 8.61 12.52 -5.04
C THR A 44 8.45 11.93 -3.62
N GLU A 45 8.40 10.60 -3.49
CA GLU A 45 8.48 9.95 -2.16
C GLU A 45 9.87 10.12 -1.52
N VAL A 46 10.87 10.61 -2.28
CA VAL A 46 12.25 10.76 -1.84
C VAL A 46 12.67 12.23 -1.94
N PRO A 47 12.56 13.00 -0.83
CA PRO A 47 12.87 14.44 -0.84
C PRO A 47 14.35 14.75 -1.06
N GLU A 48 15.23 13.81 -0.71
CA GLU A 48 16.68 14.01 -0.83
C GLU A 48 17.10 14.06 -2.31
N SER A 49 18.12 14.87 -2.57
CA SER A 49 18.67 15.15 -3.89
C SER A 49 19.41 13.95 -4.52
N ALA A 50 19.90 13.02 -3.71
CA ALA A 50 20.53 11.77 -4.12
C ALA A 50 20.48 10.71 -3.00
N TYR A 51 20.47 9.43 -3.35
CA TYR A 51 20.55 8.34 -2.39
C TYR A 51 21.10 7.07 -3.05
N ASP A 52 21.78 6.23 -2.26
CA ASP A 52 22.09 4.85 -2.65
C ASP A 52 20.94 3.90 -2.25
N ILE A 53 20.42 4.09 -1.03
CA ILE A 53 19.30 3.34 -0.45
C ILE A 53 18.42 4.32 0.34
N VAL A 54 17.11 4.19 0.21
CA VAL A 54 16.12 4.95 0.98
C VAL A 54 15.01 4.02 1.47
N VAL A 55 14.47 4.32 2.64
CA VAL A 55 13.33 3.60 3.24
C VAL A 55 12.28 4.62 3.62
N PHE A 56 11.05 4.38 3.19
CA PHE A 56 9.90 5.24 3.46
C PHE A 56 8.62 4.40 3.54
N GLU A 57 7.58 4.98 4.11
CA GLU A 57 6.26 4.33 4.23
C GLU A 57 5.57 4.29 2.87
N ASN A 58 5.06 3.11 2.48
CA ASN A 58 4.33 2.97 1.22
C ASN A 58 3.05 3.81 1.28
N ARG A 59 2.85 4.70 0.29
CA ARG A 59 1.64 5.55 0.18
C ARG A 59 0.32 4.78 0.07
N PHE A 60 0.36 3.54 -0.43
CA PHE A 60 -0.79 2.66 -0.60
C PHE A 60 -0.56 1.31 0.11
N PRO A 61 -0.41 1.30 1.44
CA PRO A 61 0.06 0.13 2.17
C PRO A 61 -1.07 -0.89 2.33
N SER A 62 -0.75 -2.18 2.20
CA SER A 62 -1.77 -3.24 2.37
C SER A 62 -2.08 -3.52 3.83
N LEU A 63 -1.11 -3.28 4.72
CA LEU A 63 -1.16 -3.50 6.15
C LEU A 63 -0.73 -2.21 6.86
N ARG A 64 -1.27 -1.99 8.06
CA ARG A 64 -0.92 -0.84 8.90
C ARG A 64 -0.75 -1.30 10.35
N PRO A 65 0.16 -0.69 11.13
CA PRO A 65 0.34 -1.05 12.54
C PRO A 65 -0.95 -0.93 13.37
N LYS A 66 -1.81 0.03 13.02
CA LYS A 66 -3.13 0.24 13.62
C LYS A 66 -4.19 0.16 12.52
N PRO A 67 -4.68 -1.04 12.19
CA PRO A 67 -5.73 -1.19 11.19
C PRO A 67 -7.08 -0.74 11.75
N PRO A 68 -8.01 -0.26 10.90
CA PRO A 68 -9.41 -0.10 11.30
C PRO A 68 -10.03 -1.47 11.60
N ALA A 69 -11.19 -1.47 12.25
CA ALA A 69 -11.98 -2.69 12.38
C ALA A 69 -12.34 -3.25 10.98
N PRO A 70 -12.40 -4.59 10.81
CA PRO A 70 -12.90 -5.19 9.59
C PRO A 70 -14.29 -4.68 9.24
N ALA A 71 -14.54 -4.45 7.96
CA ALA A 71 -15.81 -3.95 7.46
C ALA A 71 -16.88 -5.05 7.35
N VAL A 72 -16.46 -6.31 7.40
CA VAL A 72 -17.34 -7.49 7.36
C VAL A 72 -17.08 -8.30 8.61
N GLU A 73 -18.15 -8.60 9.35
CA GLU A 73 -18.07 -9.47 10.53
C GLU A 73 -17.77 -10.91 10.12
N GLY A 74 -17.10 -11.64 11.02
CA GLY A 74 -16.89 -13.08 10.85
C GLY A 74 -18.21 -13.85 10.87
N SER A 75 -18.24 -14.99 10.19
CA SER A 75 -19.39 -15.91 10.19
C SER A 75 -18.99 -17.27 10.73
N ASP A 76 -19.93 -17.98 11.38
CA ASP A 76 -19.71 -19.32 11.94
C ASP A 76 -19.68 -20.45 10.89
N LEU A 77 -19.79 -20.11 9.60
CA LEU A 77 -19.83 -21.07 8.49
C LEU A 77 -18.62 -22.01 8.42
N TYR A 78 -17.53 -21.67 9.12
CA TYR A 78 -16.27 -22.43 9.15
C TYR A 78 -15.65 -22.48 10.56
N ALA A 79 -16.46 -22.30 11.61
CA ALA A 79 -16.03 -22.38 13.01
C ALA A 79 -15.84 -23.83 13.47
#